data_AF-A0A2Z5ZDQ8-F1
#
_entry.id   AF-A0A2Z5ZDQ8-F1
#
_cell.length_a   1.000
_cell.length_b   1.000
_cell.length_c   1.000
_cell.angle_alpha   90.00
_cell.angle_beta   90.00
_cell.angle_gamma   90.00
#
_symmetry.space_group_name_H-M   'P 1'
#
loop_
_entity.id
_entity.type
_entity.pdbx_description
1 polymer ?
#
loop_
_entity_poly.entity_id
_entity_poly.type
_entity_poly.pdbx_seq_one_letter_code
_entity_poly.pdbx_strand_id
1 'polypeptide(L)'
;MTRLASLRIFASLALLCVGGCSSLPTRARQDLLGLPRSDLIACAGVPDNRETLPDGEVLQWRQDAQVQGPLTLKTPFAFELDVGGHGTCHFVARLQQGRVVQIDYTGPSATLAGPYAACSPLVQACEKRIAP
;
A
#
# COMPACT_ATOMS: atom_id res chain seq x y z
N MET A 1 -25.73 8.09 41.13
CA MET A 1 -24.71 7.07 40.78
C MET A 1 -24.85 6.53 39.35
N THR A 2 -25.99 6.70 38.67
CA THR A 2 -26.26 6.19 37.31
C THR A 2 -25.58 6.97 36.16
N ARG A 3 -25.38 8.28 36.29
CA ARG A 3 -24.78 9.12 35.23
C ARG A 3 -23.27 8.94 35.01
N LEU A 4 -22.53 8.51 36.04
CA LEU A 4 -21.09 8.24 35.92
C LEU A 4 -20.81 6.90 35.19
N ALA A 5 -21.70 5.92 35.32
CA ALA A 5 -21.55 4.63 34.64
C ALA A 5 -21.76 4.76 33.12
N SER A 6 -22.76 5.54 32.69
CA SER A 6 -23.03 5.82 31.28
C SER A 6 -21.92 6.62 30.60
N LEU A 7 -21.25 7.53 31.32
CA LEU A 7 -20.13 8.32 30.78
C LEU A 7 -18.87 7.47 30.55
N ARG A 8 -18.62 6.51 31.45
CA ARG A 8 -17.48 5.57 31.34
C ARG A 8 -17.64 4.59 30.18
N ILE A 9 -18.85 4.08 29.95
CA ILE A 9 -19.13 3.15 28.84
C ILE A 9 -18.96 3.84 27.48
N PHE A 10 -19.42 5.08 27.35
CA PHE A 10 -19.23 5.87 26.11
C PHE A 10 -17.76 6.18 25.83
N ALA A 11 -16.98 6.50 26.86
CA ALA A 11 -15.54 6.73 26.72
C ALA A 11 -14.76 5.47 26.31
N SER A 12 -15.15 4.29 26.84
CA SER A 12 -14.55 3.01 26.45
C SER A 12 -14.89 2.62 25.00
N LEU A 13 -16.12 2.89 24.55
CA LEU A 13 -16.56 2.60 23.17
C LEU A 13 -15.87 3.52 22.14
N ALA A 14 -15.65 4.79 22.47
CA ALA A 14 -14.90 5.72 21.63
C ALA A 14 -13.41 5.37 21.50
N LEU A 15 -12.81 4.77 22.54
CA LEU A 15 -11.41 4.34 22.53
C LEU A 15 -11.18 3.08 21.68
N LEU A 16 -12.18 2.20 21.52
CA LEU A 16 -12.09 1.03 20.64
C LEU A 16 -12.17 1.38 19.13
N CYS A 17 -12.73 2.53 18.77
CA CYS A 17 -12.88 2.93 17.37
C CYS A 17 -11.62 3.56 16.74
N VAL A 18 -10.54 3.75 17.51
CA VAL A 18 -9.24 4.24 16.99
C VAL A 18 -8.36 3.11 16.46
N GLY A 19 -8.93 1.92 16.20
CA GLY A 19 -8.27 0.87 15.42
C GLY A 19 -7.88 1.42 14.04
N GLY A 20 -6.62 1.83 13.89
CA GLY A 20 -6.14 2.55 12.73
C GLY A 20 -6.39 1.77 11.44
N CYS A 21 -7.13 2.36 10.50
CA CYS A 21 -7.17 1.87 9.13
C CYS A 21 -5.77 1.98 8.53
N SER A 22 -5.02 0.89 8.48
CA SER A 22 -3.78 0.82 7.71
C SER A 22 -4.10 0.63 6.23
N SER A 23 -3.45 1.42 5.36
CA SER A 23 -3.56 1.19 3.92
C SER A 23 -2.90 -0.15 3.56
N LEU A 24 -3.39 -0.80 2.51
CA LEU A 24 -2.86 -2.07 2.03
C LEU A 24 -1.33 -2.04 1.82
N PRO A 25 -0.74 -1.02 1.18
CA PRO A 25 0.72 -0.90 1.08
C PRO A 25 1.40 -0.76 2.45
N THR A 26 0.82 0.00 3.38
CA THR A 26 1.41 0.16 4.72
C THR A 26 1.50 -1.17 5.46
N ARG A 27 0.45 -1.99 5.37
CA ARG A 27 0.42 -3.34 5.95
C ARG A 27 1.43 -4.27 5.26
N ALA A 28 1.47 -4.26 3.94
CA ALA A 28 2.36 -5.09 3.15
C ALA A 28 3.85 -4.89 3.49
N ARG A 29 4.25 -3.76 4.09
CA ARG A 29 5.63 -3.58 4.59
C ARG A 29 6.02 -4.63 5.62
N GLN A 30 5.06 -5.08 6.43
CA GLN A 30 5.28 -6.01 7.53
C GLN A 30 4.89 -7.42 7.11
N ASP A 31 3.78 -7.58 6.41
CA ASP A 31 3.22 -8.90 6.09
C ASP A 31 4.04 -9.65 5.04
N LEU A 32 4.76 -8.94 4.17
CA LEU A 32 5.63 -9.55 3.15
C LEU A 32 7.00 -9.99 3.68
N LEU A 33 7.34 -9.69 4.94
CA LEU A 33 8.64 -10.06 5.50
C LEU A 33 8.76 -11.58 5.62
N GLY A 34 9.92 -12.12 5.26
CA GLY A 34 10.23 -13.56 5.28
C GLY A 34 9.72 -14.33 4.06
N LEU A 35 8.89 -13.71 3.21
CA LEU A 35 8.38 -14.31 1.98
C LEU A 35 9.55 -14.76 1.09
N PRO A 36 9.55 -15.99 0.55
CA PRO A 36 10.63 -16.43 -0.32
C PRO A 36 10.55 -15.69 -1.65
N ARG A 37 11.71 -15.52 -2.29
CA ARG A 37 11.84 -14.83 -3.57
C ARG A 37 10.87 -15.33 -4.64
N SER A 38 10.70 -16.65 -4.74
CA SER A 38 9.80 -17.28 -5.72
C SER A 38 8.37 -16.78 -5.55
N ASP A 39 7.90 -16.73 -4.31
CA ASP A 39 6.51 -16.41 -4.00
C ASP A 39 6.28 -14.90 -4.17
N LEU A 40 7.27 -14.08 -3.81
CA LEU A 40 7.26 -12.65 -4.08
C LEU A 40 7.12 -12.37 -5.58
N ILE A 41 7.95 -13.01 -6.41
CA ILE A 41 7.86 -12.86 -7.87
C ILE A 41 6.54 -13.41 -8.41
N ALA A 42 6.05 -14.52 -7.85
CA ALA A 42 4.80 -15.14 -8.28
C ALA A 42 3.55 -14.29 -7.95
N CYS A 43 3.63 -13.38 -6.99
CA CYS A 43 2.52 -12.51 -6.60
C CYS A 43 2.66 -11.07 -7.11
N ALA A 44 3.86 -10.48 -7.06
CA ALA A 44 4.12 -9.11 -7.51
C ALA A 44 4.46 -9.02 -9.01
N GLY A 45 4.76 -10.16 -9.64
CA GLY A 45 5.26 -10.22 -11.02
C GLY A 45 6.78 -10.18 -11.11
N VAL A 46 7.32 -10.20 -12.33
CA VAL A 46 8.76 -10.09 -12.59
C VAL A 46 9.22 -8.66 -12.29
N PRO A 47 10.32 -8.46 -11.51
CA PRO A 47 10.81 -7.13 -11.20
C PRO A 47 11.34 -6.42 -12.45
N ASP A 48 11.06 -5.12 -12.54
CA ASP A 48 11.59 -4.24 -13.59
C ASP A 48 13.10 -4.05 -13.47
N ASN A 49 13.61 -4.03 -12.23
CA ASN A 49 15.04 -3.91 -11.97
C ASN A 49 15.51 -4.82 -10.84
N ARG A 50 16.76 -5.26 -10.94
CA ARG A 50 17.42 -6.12 -9.96
C ARG A 50 18.85 -5.64 -9.74
N GLU A 51 19.19 -5.40 -8.49
CA GLU A 51 20.55 -5.07 -8.05
C GLU A 51 21.06 -6.16 -7.10
N THR A 52 22.30 -6.61 -7.30
CA THR A 52 22.92 -7.61 -6.40
C THR A 52 23.88 -6.89 -5.46
N LEU A 53 23.71 -7.11 -4.15
CA LEU A 53 24.54 -6.53 -3.11
C LEU A 53 25.38 -7.61 -2.42
N PRO A 54 26.46 -7.25 -1.69
CA PRO A 54 27.29 -8.22 -0.98
C PRO A 54 26.50 -9.07 0.03
N ASP A 55 25.44 -8.53 0.62
CA ASP A 55 24.62 -9.17 1.65
C ASP A 55 23.31 -9.77 1.10
N GLY A 56 23.02 -9.61 -0.21
CA GLY A 56 21.77 -10.07 -0.79
C GLY A 56 21.43 -9.43 -2.13
N GLU A 57 20.16 -9.10 -2.34
CA GLU A 57 19.71 -8.44 -3.57
C GLU A 57 18.56 -7.49 -3.29
N VAL A 58 18.35 -6.55 -4.20
CA VAL A 58 17.23 -5.62 -4.21
C VAL A 58 16.46 -5.82 -5.50
N LEU A 59 15.16 -6.04 -5.36
CA LEU A 59 14.22 -6.15 -6.47
C LEU A 59 13.32 -4.91 -6.47
N GLN A 60 13.10 -4.35 -7.65
CA GLN A 60 12.26 -3.17 -7.80
C GLN A 60 11.19 -3.41 -8.86
N TRP A 61 9.97 -3.01 -8.55
CA TRP A 61 8.84 -2.90 -9.47
C TRP A 61 8.43 -1.43 -9.59
N ARG A 62 8.07 -0.99 -10.78
CA ARG A 62 7.55 0.33 -11.06
C ARG A 62 6.13 0.22 -11.58
N GLN A 63 5.25 0.97 -10.95
CA GLN A 63 3.87 1.16 -11.42
C GLN A 63 3.66 2.66 -11.65
N ASP A 64 3.42 3.03 -12.89
CA ASP A 64 2.85 4.32 -13.21
C ASP A 64 1.34 4.22 -12.96
N ALA A 65 0.89 4.69 -11.79
CA ALA A 65 -0.53 4.73 -11.51
C ALA A 65 -1.11 5.96 -12.22
N GLN A 66 -1.53 5.75 -13.47
CA GLN A 66 -2.50 6.63 -14.08
C GLN A 66 -3.85 6.36 -13.39
N VAL A 67 -4.05 6.99 -12.24
CA VAL A 67 -5.31 6.88 -11.52
C VAL A 67 -6.29 7.71 -12.33
N GLN A 68 -7.05 7.05 -13.20
CA GLN A 68 -8.15 7.68 -13.92
C GLN A 68 -9.03 8.35 -12.87
N GLY A 69 -9.09 9.69 -12.90
CA GLY A 69 -9.84 10.46 -11.91
C GLY A 69 -11.27 9.93 -11.83
N PRO A 70 -11.84 9.75 -10.63
CA PRO A 70 -13.11 9.04 -10.46
C PRO A 70 -14.32 9.79 -11.07
N LEU A 71 -14.13 11.02 -11.54
CA LEU A 71 -15.17 11.81 -12.17
C LEU A 71 -14.60 12.63 -13.32
N THR A 72 -15.01 12.31 -14.55
CA THR A 72 -15.10 13.31 -15.62
C THR A 72 -16.45 14.01 -15.46
N LEU A 73 -16.49 15.12 -14.73
CA LEU A 73 -17.70 15.93 -14.62
C LEU A 73 -17.91 16.72 -15.92
N LYS A 74 -18.79 16.22 -16.80
CA LYS A 74 -19.24 16.98 -17.96
C LYS A 74 -20.24 18.04 -17.51
N THR A 75 -19.77 19.26 -17.28
CA THR A 75 -20.65 20.41 -17.01
C THR A 75 -21.19 21.00 -18.33
N PRO A 76 -22.35 21.70 -18.34
CA PRO A 76 -22.96 22.26 -19.55
C PRO A 76 -22.08 23.28 -20.31
N PHE A 77 -20.98 23.73 -19.71
CA PHE A 77 -20.07 24.74 -20.26
C PHE A 77 -18.72 24.16 -20.73
N ALA A 78 -18.65 22.84 -20.99
CA ALA A 78 -17.42 22.17 -21.46
C ALA A 78 -16.20 22.33 -20.54
N PHE A 79 -16.43 22.55 -19.24
CA PHE A 79 -15.35 22.51 -18.26
C PHE A 79 -15.09 21.06 -17.89
N GLU A 80 -13.96 20.51 -18.35
CA GLU A 80 -13.45 19.21 -17.94
C GLU A 80 -12.55 19.40 -16.71
N LEU A 81 -13.04 19.01 -15.54
CA LEU A 81 -12.22 18.92 -14.33
C LEU A 81 -11.66 17.49 -14.24
N ASP A 82 -10.40 17.30 -14.65
CA ASP A 82 -9.69 16.06 -14.38
C ASP A 82 -9.17 16.08 -12.93
N VAL A 83 -9.85 15.33 -12.05
CA VAL A 83 -9.41 15.09 -10.67
C VAL A 83 -8.68 13.75 -10.59
N GLY A 84 -7.71 13.54 -11.49
CA GLY A 84 -6.77 12.43 -11.48
C GLY A 84 -5.59 12.73 -10.56
N GLY A 85 -5.40 11.92 -9.51
CA GLY A 85 -4.14 11.92 -8.79
C GLY A 85 -3.11 11.13 -9.60
N HIS A 86 -2.15 11.80 -10.23
CA HIS A 86 -1.02 11.10 -10.83
C HIS A 86 -0.06 10.66 -9.72
N GLY A 87 0.16 9.35 -9.59
CA GLY A 87 1.12 8.82 -8.64
C GLY A 87 2.01 7.79 -9.31
N THR A 88 3.32 7.91 -9.13
CA THR A 88 4.24 6.84 -9.51
C THR A 88 4.66 6.09 -8.25
N CYS A 89 4.63 4.76 -8.32
CA CYS A 89 5.10 3.92 -7.25
C CYS A 89 6.31 3.12 -7.71
N HIS A 90 7.33 3.12 -6.88
CA HIS A 90 8.40 2.14 -6.93
C HIS A 90 8.31 1.27 -5.68
N PHE A 91 7.94 0.01 -5.87
CA PHE A 91 7.97 -1.00 -4.81
C PHE A 91 9.35 -1.65 -4.79
N VAL A 92 10.02 -1.60 -3.66
CA VAL A 92 11.38 -2.10 -3.48
C VAL A 92 11.38 -3.17 -2.41
N ALA A 93 11.88 -4.35 -2.73
CA ALA A 93 12.07 -5.45 -1.80
C ALA A 93 13.55 -5.77 -1.67
N ARG A 94 14.09 -5.70 -0.45
CA ARG A 94 15.43 -6.20 -0.13
C ARG A 94 15.32 -7.64 0.33
N LEU A 95 16.14 -8.50 -0.25
CA LEU A 95 16.21 -9.91 0.08
C LEU A 95 17.59 -10.25 0.61
N GLN A 96 17.62 -11.08 1.65
CA GLN A 96 18.83 -11.75 2.11
C GLN A 96 18.56 -13.25 2.14
N GLN A 97 19.52 -14.06 1.68
CA GLN A 97 19.37 -15.51 1.60
C GLN A 97 18.08 -15.97 0.89
N GLY A 98 17.64 -15.21 -0.12
CA GLY A 98 16.44 -15.51 -0.92
C GLY A 98 15.10 -15.24 -0.21
N ARG A 99 15.10 -14.51 0.91
CA ARG A 99 13.88 -14.12 1.65
C ARG A 99 13.81 -12.62 1.83
N VAL A 100 12.59 -12.07 1.81
CA VAL A 100 12.35 -10.65 2.03
C VAL A 100 12.74 -10.28 3.47
N VAL A 101 13.59 -9.27 3.60
CA VAL A 101 13.98 -8.70 4.90
C VAL A 101 13.51 -7.27 5.08
N GLN A 102 13.11 -6.61 3.99
CA GLN A 102 12.65 -5.23 4.03
C GLN A 102 11.83 -4.91 2.78
N ILE A 103 10.80 -4.09 2.97
CA ILE A 103 9.97 -3.52 1.91
C ILE A 103 9.97 -2.00 2.05
N ASP A 104 10.19 -1.31 0.93
CA ASP A 104 10.11 0.14 0.83
C ASP A 104 9.28 0.57 -0.38
N TYR A 105 8.71 1.77 -0.27
CA TYR A 105 8.03 2.44 -1.38
C TYR A 105 8.68 3.78 -1.63
N THR A 106 9.06 4.03 -2.89
CA THR A 106 9.63 5.30 -3.32
C THR A 106 8.82 5.92 -4.45
N GLY A 107 9.07 7.19 -4.74
CA GLY A 107 8.30 8.00 -5.70
C GLY A 107 7.07 8.71 -5.11
N PRO A 108 6.49 9.67 -5.85
CA PRO A 108 5.26 10.38 -5.50
C PRO A 108 4.05 9.43 -5.54
N SER A 109 3.93 8.59 -4.51
CA SER A 109 2.97 7.48 -4.45
C SER A 109 1.75 7.78 -3.57
N ALA A 110 1.73 8.91 -2.88
CA ALA A 110 0.57 9.40 -2.14
C ALA A 110 -0.47 9.97 -3.10
N THR A 111 -1.73 9.57 -2.91
CA THR A 111 -2.87 10.08 -3.68
C THR A 111 -4.00 10.47 -2.74
N LEU A 112 -5.16 10.89 -3.27
CA LEU A 112 -6.36 11.12 -2.47
C LEU A 112 -6.82 9.89 -1.68
N ALA A 113 -6.44 8.69 -2.12
CA ALA A 113 -6.74 7.43 -1.42
C ALA A 113 -5.79 7.15 -0.24
N GLY A 114 -4.78 7.99 -0.01
CA GLY A 114 -3.89 7.94 1.15
C GLY A 114 -2.43 7.70 0.81
N PRO A 115 -1.58 7.53 1.85
CA PRO A 115 -0.16 7.26 1.68
C PRO A 115 0.10 5.97 0.90
N TYR A 116 1.04 6.03 -0.04
CA TYR A 116 1.46 4.92 -0.90
C TYR A 116 0.32 4.30 -1.73
N ALA A 117 -0.84 4.93 -1.85
CA ALA A 117 -2.00 4.34 -2.51
C ALA A 117 -1.74 3.92 -3.96
N ALA A 118 -0.84 4.61 -4.68
CA ALA A 118 -0.39 4.23 -6.03
C ALA A 118 0.30 2.85 -6.07
N CYS A 119 0.84 2.38 -4.94
CA CYS A 119 1.50 1.08 -4.82
C CYS A 119 0.54 -0.09 -4.59
N SER A 120 -0.74 0.19 -4.30
CA SER A 120 -1.71 -0.87 -3.95
C SER A 120 -1.80 -2.00 -4.99
N PRO A 121 -1.82 -1.73 -6.31
CA PRO A 121 -1.89 -2.80 -7.31
C PRO A 121 -0.71 -3.78 -7.26
N LEU A 122 0.50 -3.30 -6.93
CA LEU A 122 1.72 -4.12 -6.90
C LEU A 122 1.73 -5.15 -5.77
N VAL A 123 1.08 -4.83 -4.64
CA VAL A 123 1.10 -5.67 -3.44
C VAL A 123 -0.22 -6.39 -3.17
N GLN A 124 -1.31 -6.01 -3.85
CA GLN A 124 -2.64 -6.57 -3.61
C GLN A 124 -2.71 -8.09 -3.78
N ALA A 125 -2.03 -8.64 -4.79
CA ALA A 125 -2.02 -10.08 -5.03
C ALA A 125 -1.18 -10.84 -3.99
N CYS A 126 -0.11 -10.23 -3.46
CA CYS A 126 0.71 -10.81 -2.43
C CYS A 126 -0.04 -10.89 -1.08
N GLU A 127 -0.73 -9.82 -0.70
CA GLU A 127 -1.57 -9.78 0.49
C GLU A 127 -2.62 -10.89 0.51
N LYS A 128 -3.31 -11.11 -0.62
CA LYS A 128 -4.31 -12.17 -0.77
C LYS A 128 -3.75 -13.59 -0.59
N ARG A 129 -2.43 -13.78 -0.76
CA ARG A 129 -1.78 -15.10 -0.57
C ARG A 129 -1.39 -15.34 0.90
N ILE A 130 -1.20 -14.27 1.66
CA ILE A 130 -0.70 -14.33 3.04
C ILE A 130 -1.86 -14.21 4.04
N ALA A 131 -2.95 -13.55 3.66
CA ALA A 131 -4.18 -13.50 4.45
C ALA A 131 -4.80 -14.92 4.56
N PRO A 132 -5.14 -15.37 5.78
CA PRO A 132 -5.74 -16.68 6.03
C PRO A 132 -7.17 -16.82 5.48
#